data_AF-A0A503L3W6-F1
#
_entry.id   AF-A0A503L3W6-F1
#
_cell.length_a   1.000
_cell.length_b   1.000
_cell.length_c   1.000
_cell.angle_alpha   90.00
_cell.angle_beta   90.00
_cell.angle_gamma   90.00
#
_symmetry.space_group_name_H-M   'P 1'
#
loop_
_entity.id
_entity.type
_entity.pdbx_description
1 polymer ?
#
loop_
_entity_poly.entity_id
_entity_poly.type
_entity_poly.pdbx_seq_one_letter_code
_entity_poly.pdbx_strand_id
1 'polypeptide(L)'
;MTSSNGRDTSPLRILTLLARHGTARYPTALQDLQAMFAAQMPDVAHHTLVIDNCLPEGRSVHLDREVELIGGSNSSWEFSAWDSGIAHIGKRVNDYDLVHLATSAFAQYTPDHLKLIDQDVVRHLSGLNAVLGHIDFFNEPVSMFGIPSQAWLRSSFILMRPRHLQALGSMVGVTDGAPIFSGDPLAPFREDAPISRSHRQFLIGWLTGAGTGQGPGWHSRFDLTDETLPLFESKARAILNEQMLTNRLLAIGSTIVDVTWLARKAKAADSIYLGDIPDWRAQLRPRVGRKFARLLGKPGRGRQP
;
A
#
# COMPACT_ATOMS: atom_id res chain seq x y z
N MET A 1 29.23 15.17 35.79
CA MET A 1 28.31 16.00 34.98
C MET A 1 27.51 15.08 34.09
N THR A 2 26.32 14.72 34.53
CA THR A 2 25.37 13.88 33.79
C THR A 2 24.68 14.74 32.74
N SER A 3 25.07 14.59 31.48
CA SER A 3 24.31 15.16 30.36
C SER A 3 22.97 14.43 30.28
N SER A 4 21.91 15.10 30.71
CA SER A 4 20.54 14.70 30.42
C SER A 4 20.34 14.74 28.91
N ASN A 5 20.24 13.56 28.28
CA ASN A 5 19.67 13.44 26.94
C ASN A 5 18.22 13.90 27.02
N GLY A 6 17.98 15.18 26.74
CA GLY A 6 16.65 15.68 26.46
C GLY A 6 16.13 14.92 25.25
N ARG A 7 15.23 13.95 25.49
CA ARG A 7 14.43 13.39 24.40
C ARG A 7 13.64 14.56 23.83
N ASP A 8 13.81 14.80 22.54
CA ASP A 8 13.00 15.75 21.80
C ASP A 8 11.52 15.44 22.08
N THR A 9 10.84 16.37 22.77
CA THR A 9 9.48 16.18 23.28
C THR A 9 8.42 16.50 22.24
N SER A 10 8.83 16.79 20.99
CA SER A 10 7.88 17.05 19.91
C SER A 10 7.07 15.80 19.58
N PRO A 11 5.75 15.92 19.38
CA PRO A 11 4.91 14.80 19.00
C PRO A 11 5.36 14.28 17.64
N LEU A 12 5.32 12.95 17.47
CA LEU A 12 5.56 12.31 16.18
C LEU A 12 4.55 12.85 15.17
N ARG A 13 5.02 13.23 13.98
CA ARG A 13 4.21 13.87 12.94
C ARG A 13 3.96 12.89 11.79
N ILE A 14 2.69 12.67 11.45
CA ILE A 14 2.29 11.82 10.33
C ILE A 14 1.51 12.66 9.31
N LEU A 15 1.96 12.61 8.06
CA LEU A 15 1.20 13.10 6.91
C LEU A 15 0.43 11.94 6.29
N THR A 16 -0.90 12.06 6.17
CA THR A 16 -1.70 11.15 5.37
C THR A 16 -1.97 11.74 3.98
N LEU A 17 -1.72 10.94 2.95
CA LEU A 17 -2.19 11.16 1.58
C LEU A 17 -3.39 10.24 1.32
N LEU A 18 -4.61 10.77 1.52
CA LEU A 18 -5.85 10.03 1.36
C LEU A 18 -6.39 10.19 -0.06
N ALA A 19 -6.18 9.18 -0.91
CA ALA A 19 -6.73 9.13 -2.25
C ALA A 19 -8.19 8.69 -2.23
N ARG A 20 -9.07 9.42 -2.94
CA ARG A 20 -10.48 9.06 -3.14
C ARG A 20 -10.96 9.45 -4.54
N HIS A 21 -12.11 8.92 -4.93
CA HIS A 21 -12.80 9.30 -6.16
C HIS A 21 -14.24 9.68 -5.79
N GLY A 22 -14.40 10.93 -5.33
CA GLY A 22 -15.62 11.41 -4.70
C GLY A 22 -15.92 10.71 -3.37
N THR A 23 -17.11 10.98 -2.83
CA THR A 23 -17.56 10.45 -1.53
C THR A 23 -18.75 9.50 -1.64
N ALA A 24 -19.35 9.33 -2.83
CA ALA A 24 -20.58 8.55 -3.00
C ALA A 24 -20.46 7.10 -2.49
N ARG A 25 -19.30 6.45 -2.73
CA ARG A 25 -19.08 5.05 -2.34
C ARG A 25 -18.58 4.87 -0.91
N TYR A 26 -17.77 5.81 -0.42
CA TYR A 26 -17.13 5.76 0.89
C TYR A 26 -17.30 7.12 1.59
N PRO A 27 -18.53 7.46 2.02
CA PRO A 27 -18.87 8.81 2.48
C PRO A 27 -18.17 9.21 3.78
N THR A 28 -17.80 8.23 4.62
CA THR A 28 -17.22 8.44 5.95
C THR A 28 -15.71 8.22 6.02
N ALA A 29 -15.04 7.92 4.90
CA ALA A 29 -13.65 7.46 4.92
C ALA A 29 -12.67 8.43 5.61
N LEU A 30 -12.85 9.74 5.43
CA LEU A 30 -12.02 10.74 6.10
C LEU A 30 -12.29 10.75 7.61
N GLN A 31 -13.56 10.76 8.00
CA GLN A 31 -13.98 10.79 9.40
C GLN A 31 -13.54 9.53 10.14
N ASP A 32 -13.71 8.36 9.51
CA ASP A 32 -13.29 7.07 10.07
C ASP A 32 -11.78 7.03 10.27
N LEU A 33 -11.01 7.59 9.33
CA LEU A 33 -9.56 7.67 9.45
C LEU A 33 -9.12 8.61 10.57
N GLN A 34 -9.73 9.80 10.67
CA GLN A 34 -9.44 10.74 11.75
C GLN A 34 -9.81 10.15 13.13
N ALA A 35 -10.96 9.47 13.23
CA ALA A 35 -11.37 8.79 14.45
C ALA A 35 -10.38 7.68 14.84
N MET A 36 -9.86 6.92 13.86
CA MET A 36 -8.85 5.90 14.08
C MET A 36 -7.56 6.50 14.69
N PHE A 37 -7.04 7.58 14.10
CA PHE A 37 -5.84 8.26 14.60
C PHE A 37 -6.07 8.83 16.01
N ALA A 38 -7.18 9.53 16.22
CA ALA A 38 -7.51 10.12 17.52
C ALA A 38 -7.65 9.06 18.63
N ALA A 39 -8.23 7.90 18.32
CA ALA A 39 -8.44 6.82 19.30
C ALA A 39 -7.16 6.01 19.59
N GLN A 40 -6.35 5.72 18.56
CA GLN A 40 -5.23 4.78 18.68
C GLN A 40 -3.86 5.46 18.88
N MET A 41 -3.74 6.74 18.55
CA MET A 41 -2.47 7.48 18.63
C MET A 41 -2.70 8.97 18.99
N PRO A 42 -3.26 9.25 20.19
CA PRO A 42 -3.67 10.61 20.57
C PRO A 42 -2.52 11.62 20.67
N ASP A 43 -1.27 11.20 20.94
CA ASP A 43 -0.12 12.12 20.97
C ASP A 43 0.66 12.18 19.64
N VAL A 44 0.05 11.72 18.54
CA VAL A 44 0.59 11.91 17.18
C VAL A 44 -0.05 13.13 16.55
N ALA A 45 0.77 14.05 16.04
CA ALA A 45 0.29 15.14 15.21
C ALA A 45 -0.03 14.61 13.81
N HIS A 46 -1.31 14.63 13.44
CA HIS A 46 -1.81 14.02 12.20
C HIS A 46 -2.33 15.08 11.24
N HIS A 47 -1.64 15.24 10.11
CA HIS A 47 -2.08 16.10 9.02
C HIS A 47 -2.62 15.23 7.90
N THR A 48 -3.72 15.62 7.27
CA THR A 48 -4.33 14.87 6.16
C THR A 48 -4.45 15.75 4.92
N LEU A 49 -3.85 15.30 3.83
CA LEU A 49 -4.12 15.77 2.48
C LEU A 49 -5.07 14.79 1.79
N VAL A 50 -6.29 15.22 1.54
CA VAL A 50 -7.27 14.49 0.75
C VAL A 50 -7.04 14.80 -0.73
N ILE A 51 -6.75 13.78 -1.52
CA ILE A 51 -6.67 13.89 -2.98
C ILE A 51 -7.93 13.28 -3.58
N ASP A 52 -8.78 14.13 -4.16
CA ASP A 52 -10.05 13.72 -4.76
C ASP A 52 -9.96 13.72 -6.29
N ASN A 53 -9.90 12.52 -6.87
CA ASN A 53 -9.83 12.30 -8.30
C ASN A 53 -11.12 12.66 -9.07
N CYS A 54 -12.23 12.96 -8.36
CA CYS A 54 -13.44 13.52 -9.00
C CYS A 54 -13.38 15.05 -9.16
N LEU A 55 -12.40 15.72 -8.56
CA LEU A 55 -12.25 17.17 -8.66
C LEU A 55 -11.19 17.53 -9.71
N PRO A 56 -11.33 18.66 -10.41
CA PRO A 56 -10.32 19.12 -11.36
C PRO A 56 -8.95 19.33 -10.70
N GLU A 57 -7.88 18.95 -11.40
CA GLU A 57 -6.50 19.26 -10.98
C GLU A 57 -6.33 20.78 -10.77
N GLY A 58 -5.55 21.17 -9.76
CA GLY A 58 -5.35 22.57 -9.37
C GLY A 58 -6.42 23.14 -8.42
N ARG A 59 -7.52 22.41 -8.17
CA ARG A 59 -8.43 22.72 -7.06
C ARG A 59 -7.69 22.49 -5.73
N SER A 60 -7.72 23.47 -4.83
CA SER A 60 -7.29 23.32 -3.42
C SER A 60 -8.31 24.01 -2.50
N VAL A 61 -8.64 23.37 -1.39
CA VAL A 61 -9.56 23.85 -0.36
C VAL A 61 -9.03 23.41 1.01
N HIS A 62 -8.90 24.35 1.94
CA HIS A 62 -8.66 24.02 3.35
C HIS A 62 -10.00 23.63 3.99
N LEU A 63 -10.10 22.40 4.49
CA LEU A 63 -11.31 21.93 5.18
C LEU A 63 -11.25 22.25 6.68
N ASP A 64 -10.05 22.18 7.26
CA ASP A 64 -9.72 22.60 8.63
C ASP A 64 -8.19 22.83 8.73
N ARG A 65 -7.67 23.17 9.92
CA ARG A 65 -6.24 23.38 10.19
C ARG A 65 -5.35 22.21 9.79
N GLU A 66 -5.83 20.99 10.05
CA GLU A 66 -5.08 19.75 9.82
C GLU A 66 -5.53 18.99 8.56
N VAL A 67 -6.49 19.53 7.80
CA VAL A 67 -7.06 18.86 6.64
C VAL A 67 -7.12 19.79 5.43
N GLU A 68 -6.37 19.44 4.41
CA GLU A 68 -6.44 20.05 3.09
C GLU A 68 -7.08 19.07 2.09
N LEU A 69 -7.83 19.59 1.13
CA LEU A 69 -8.38 18.83 0.02
C LEU A 69 -7.91 19.43 -1.31
N ILE A 70 -7.42 18.57 -2.20
CA ILE A 70 -7.02 18.93 -3.55
C ILE A 70 -7.71 18.04 -4.60
N GLY A 71 -7.84 18.55 -5.83
CA GLY A 71 -8.13 17.72 -6.99
C GLY A 71 -6.87 17.01 -7.48
N GLY A 72 -7.01 15.75 -7.87
CA GLY A 72 -5.89 14.89 -8.28
C GLY A 72 -6.11 14.15 -9.59
N SER A 73 -5.03 13.56 -10.11
CA SER A 73 -5.08 12.79 -11.34
C SER A 73 -5.63 11.38 -11.12
N ASN A 74 -6.56 10.95 -11.96
CA ASN A 74 -7.09 9.58 -11.99
C ASN A 74 -6.45 8.68 -13.06
N SER A 75 -5.38 9.14 -13.72
CA SER A 75 -4.76 8.43 -14.85
C SER A 75 -4.23 7.03 -14.48
N SER A 76 -3.85 6.83 -13.22
CA SER A 76 -3.44 5.55 -12.63
C SER A 76 -4.07 5.36 -11.23
N TRP A 77 -5.37 5.66 -11.10
CA TRP A 77 -6.13 5.48 -9.86
C TRP A 77 -5.49 6.18 -8.65
N GLU A 78 -5.33 5.49 -7.52
CA GLU A 78 -4.73 6.06 -6.30
C GLU A 78 -3.26 6.44 -6.47
N PHE A 79 -2.52 5.77 -7.37
CA PHE A 79 -1.08 6.00 -7.54
C PHE A 79 -0.81 7.37 -8.15
N SER A 80 -1.56 7.75 -9.19
CA SER A 80 -1.47 9.09 -9.77
C SER A 80 -2.01 10.17 -8.82
N ALA A 81 -3.00 9.82 -7.98
CA ALA A 81 -3.50 10.72 -6.95
C ALA A 81 -2.42 11.03 -5.90
N TRP A 82 -1.69 10.02 -5.45
CA TRP A 82 -0.57 10.22 -4.53
C TRP A 82 0.56 11.02 -5.17
N ASP A 83 0.86 10.82 -6.46
CA ASP A 83 1.81 11.68 -7.18
C ASP A 83 1.36 13.15 -7.16
N SER A 84 0.08 13.44 -7.44
CA SER A 84 -0.47 14.79 -7.30
C SER A 84 -0.30 15.33 -5.87
N GLY A 85 -0.57 14.52 -4.86
CA GLY A 85 -0.41 14.90 -3.46
C GLY A 85 1.04 15.17 -3.05
N ILE A 86 1.97 14.32 -3.48
CA ILE A 86 3.41 14.48 -3.22
C ILE A 86 3.92 15.76 -3.91
N ALA A 87 3.51 16.01 -5.15
CA ALA A 87 3.87 17.23 -5.87
C ALA A 87 3.33 18.50 -5.16
N HIS A 88 2.10 18.45 -4.66
CA HIS A 88 1.47 19.55 -3.91
C HIS A 88 2.14 19.84 -2.56
N ILE A 89 2.49 18.80 -1.81
CA ILE A 89 3.22 18.95 -0.53
C ILE A 89 4.66 19.42 -0.78
N GLY A 90 5.30 18.88 -1.81
CA GLY A 90 6.67 19.20 -2.18
C GLY A 90 7.66 18.84 -1.07
N LYS A 91 8.62 19.74 -0.82
CA LYS A 91 9.70 19.50 0.16
C LYS A 91 9.20 19.42 1.61
N ARG A 92 8.00 19.94 1.91
CA ARG A 92 7.37 19.89 3.24
C ARG A 92 7.10 18.46 3.70
N VAL A 93 7.13 17.47 2.80
CA VAL A 93 7.02 16.05 3.17
C VAL A 93 8.11 15.63 4.17
N ASN A 94 9.26 16.33 4.17
CA ASN A 94 10.36 16.10 5.11
C ASN A 94 10.11 16.61 6.52
N ASP A 95 9.06 17.41 6.73
CA ASP A 95 8.73 17.94 8.05
C ASP A 95 7.99 16.90 8.91
N TYR A 96 7.74 15.72 8.35
CA TYR A 96 7.02 14.60 8.97
C TYR A 96 7.95 13.43 9.26
N ASP A 97 7.66 12.67 10.32
CA ASP A 97 8.41 11.45 10.65
C ASP A 97 7.98 10.28 9.77
N LEU A 98 6.68 10.23 9.44
CA LEU A 98 6.07 9.21 8.61
C LEU A 98 5.10 9.82 7.60
N VAL A 99 4.97 9.14 6.46
CA VAL A 99 3.90 9.35 5.50
C VAL A 99 3.04 8.11 5.42
N HIS A 100 1.74 8.33 5.45
CA HIS A 100 0.69 7.34 5.35
C HIS A 100 -0.02 7.47 4.01
N LEU A 101 0.11 6.47 3.15
CA LEU A 101 -0.68 6.34 1.94
C LEU A 101 -1.96 5.58 2.25
N ALA A 102 -3.10 6.19 1.96
CA ALA A 102 -4.41 5.60 2.19
C ALA A 102 -5.31 5.76 0.97
N THR A 103 -6.24 4.83 0.81
CA THR A 103 -7.37 4.98 -0.11
C THR A 103 -8.66 5.13 0.70
N SER A 104 -9.71 5.70 0.12
CA SER A 104 -11.03 5.75 0.77
C SER A 104 -11.64 4.37 1.05
N ALA A 105 -11.09 3.31 0.45
CA ALA A 105 -11.45 1.92 0.71
C ALA A 105 -10.62 1.25 1.82
N PHE A 106 -9.79 1.97 2.58
CA PHE A 106 -8.84 1.38 3.55
C PHE A 106 -9.47 0.43 4.58
N ALA A 107 -10.69 0.72 5.02
CA ALA A 107 -11.42 -0.12 5.98
C ALA A 107 -12.16 -1.31 5.32
N GLN A 108 -12.08 -1.45 3.99
CA GLN A 108 -12.69 -2.56 3.26
C GLN A 108 -11.77 -3.78 3.32
N TYR A 109 -12.38 -4.94 3.60
CA TYR A 109 -11.73 -6.26 3.65
C TYR A 109 -10.73 -6.42 4.81
N THR A 110 -11.25 -6.94 5.94
CA THR A 110 -10.53 -7.30 7.18
C THR A 110 -10.01 -6.10 7.99
N PRO A 111 -10.87 -5.17 8.46
CA PRO A 111 -10.44 -3.95 9.15
C PRO A 111 -9.79 -4.19 10.51
N ASP A 112 -9.90 -5.38 11.09
CA ASP A 112 -9.39 -5.65 12.44
C ASP A 112 -7.87 -5.46 12.58
N HIS A 113 -7.11 -5.61 11.50
CA HIS A 113 -5.68 -5.33 11.53
C HIS A 113 -5.37 -3.84 11.75
N LEU A 114 -6.27 -2.93 11.36
CA LEU A 114 -6.10 -1.49 11.56
C LEU A 114 -6.17 -1.11 13.04
N LYS A 115 -6.85 -1.91 13.87
CA LYS A 115 -6.92 -1.74 15.34
C LYS A 115 -5.60 -2.07 16.05
N LEU A 116 -4.65 -2.64 15.30
CA LEU A 116 -3.32 -2.98 15.81
C LEU A 116 -2.31 -1.86 15.58
N ILE A 117 -2.68 -0.81 14.83
CA ILE A 117 -1.80 0.31 14.48
C ILE A 117 -1.99 1.40 15.54
N ASP A 118 -1.26 1.24 16.63
CA ASP A 118 -1.25 2.21 17.73
C ASP A 118 0.01 3.10 17.69
N GLN A 119 0.08 3.97 18.70
CA GLN A 119 1.19 4.90 18.87
C GLN A 119 2.56 4.22 18.98
N ASP A 120 2.64 3.06 19.63
CA ASP A 120 3.90 2.37 19.83
C ASP A 120 4.38 1.73 18.52
N VAL A 121 3.44 1.20 17.71
CA VAL A 121 3.74 0.72 16.36
C VAL A 121 4.37 1.80 15.49
N VAL A 122 3.78 3.00 15.44
CA VAL A 122 4.30 4.08 14.58
C VAL A 122 5.62 4.66 15.12
N ARG A 123 5.82 4.70 16.45
CA ARG A 123 7.10 5.08 17.06
C ARG A 123 8.21 4.10 16.74
N HIS A 124 7.95 2.79 16.79
CA HIS A 124 8.96 1.81 16.36
C HIS A 124 9.24 1.92 14.87
N LEU A 125 8.20 2.11 14.04
CA LEU A 125 8.35 2.22 12.60
C LEU A 125 9.23 3.41 12.19
N SER A 126 9.12 4.58 12.84
CA SER A 126 9.90 5.77 12.49
C SER A 126 11.42 5.56 12.64
N GLY A 127 11.83 4.65 13.53
CA GLY A 127 13.23 4.24 13.70
C GLY A 127 13.74 3.24 12.65
N LEU A 128 12.86 2.62 11.85
CA LEU A 128 13.19 1.47 11.00
C LEU A 128 13.34 1.86 9.53
N ASN A 129 14.25 1.21 8.79
CA ASN A 129 14.26 1.24 7.33
C ASN A 129 13.21 0.28 6.75
N ALA A 130 11.97 0.46 7.17
CA ALA A 130 10.88 -0.43 6.88
C ALA A 130 9.64 0.32 6.39
N VAL A 131 8.79 -0.40 5.68
CA VAL A 131 7.47 0.04 5.24
C VAL A 131 6.43 -0.89 5.84
N LEU A 132 5.49 -0.33 6.56
CA LEU A 132 4.42 -1.05 7.24
C LEU A 132 3.18 -1.10 6.36
N GLY A 133 2.53 -2.25 6.31
CA GLY A 133 1.20 -2.40 5.75
C GLY A 133 0.65 -3.80 5.95
N HIS A 134 -0.50 -4.08 5.34
CA HIS A 134 -0.99 -5.44 5.23
C HIS A 134 -0.23 -6.15 4.10
N ILE A 135 0.51 -7.23 4.42
CA ILE A 135 1.19 -8.01 3.39
C ILE A 135 0.19 -9.04 2.85
N ASP A 136 -0.05 -9.08 1.55
CA ASP A 136 -0.71 -10.22 0.88
C ASP A 136 0.27 -11.05 0.07
N PHE A 137 -0.16 -12.23 -0.37
CA PHE A 137 0.70 -13.16 -1.10
C PHE A 137 -0.04 -14.05 -2.09
N PHE A 138 0.67 -14.41 -3.16
CA PHE A 138 0.23 -15.38 -4.16
C PHE A 138 0.49 -16.81 -3.70
N ASN A 139 -0.39 -17.73 -4.08
CA ASN A 139 -0.17 -19.16 -3.85
C ASN A 139 1.12 -19.66 -4.52
N GLU A 140 1.44 -19.10 -5.69
CA GLU A 140 2.63 -19.42 -6.47
C GLU A 140 3.42 -18.13 -6.79
N PRO A 141 4.76 -18.19 -6.90
CA PRO A 141 5.53 -17.05 -7.35
C PRO A 141 5.07 -16.53 -8.71
N VAL A 142 5.05 -15.21 -8.86
CA VAL A 142 4.78 -14.51 -10.10
C VAL A 142 6.02 -13.71 -10.51
N SER A 143 6.10 -13.32 -11.77
CA SER A 143 7.08 -12.34 -12.23
C SER A 143 6.42 -11.22 -13.03
N MET A 144 6.99 -10.03 -12.92
CA MET A 144 6.62 -8.84 -13.69
C MET A 144 7.88 -8.04 -14.02
N PHE A 145 8.06 -7.69 -15.29
CA PHE A 145 9.28 -7.06 -15.84
C PHE A 145 10.57 -7.77 -15.42
N GLY A 146 10.54 -9.12 -15.39
CA GLY A 146 11.68 -9.93 -14.95
C GLY A 146 11.91 -9.97 -13.43
N ILE A 147 11.12 -9.23 -12.63
CA ILE A 147 11.23 -9.20 -11.18
C ILE A 147 10.33 -10.29 -10.58
N PRO A 148 10.89 -11.32 -9.92
CA PRO A 148 10.10 -12.31 -9.22
C PRO A 148 9.54 -11.74 -7.93
N SER A 149 8.28 -12.03 -7.63
CA SER A 149 7.65 -11.71 -6.36
C SER A 149 6.61 -12.76 -5.99
N GLN A 150 6.30 -12.85 -4.70
CA GLN A 150 5.20 -13.67 -4.20
C GLN A 150 4.36 -12.94 -3.15
N ALA A 151 4.80 -11.75 -2.70
CA ALA A 151 4.13 -10.99 -1.66
C ALA A 151 4.17 -9.50 -1.98
N TRP A 152 3.16 -8.78 -1.54
CA TRP A 152 3.03 -7.35 -1.76
C TRP A 152 2.34 -6.67 -0.57
N LEU A 153 2.53 -5.36 -0.42
CA LEU A 153 1.76 -4.53 0.49
C LEU A 153 0.48 -4.07 -0.19
N ARG A 154 -0.67 -4.20 0.49
CA ARG A 154 -1.93 -3.60 0.02
C ARG A 154 -1.83 -2.07 0.00
N SER A 155 -2.10 -1.46 -1.15
CA SER A 155 -2.06 -0.02 -1.40
C SER A 155 -3.05 0.74 -0.52
N SER A 156 -4.07 0.05 0.01
CA SER A 156 -5.15 0.69 0.77
C SER A 156 -4.69 1.33 2.08
N PHE A 157 -3.59 0.88 2.67
CA PHE A 157 -3.01 1.43 3.91
C PHE A 157 -1.50 1.09 4.01
N ILE A 158 -0.63 2.08 3.79
CA ILE A 158 0.82 1.90 3.86
C ILE A 158 1.46 3.06 4.66
N LEU A 159 2.30 2.74 5.63
CA LEU A 159 3.09 3.71 6.40
C LEU A 159 4.57 3.56 6.06
N MET A 160 5.25 4.65 5.72
CA MET A 160 6.66 4.68 5.38
C MET A 160 7.31 6.00 5.80
N ARG A 161 8.63 6.11 5.68
CA ARG A 161 9.32 7.39 5.92
C ARG A 161 9.33 8.26 4.66
N PRO A 162 9.39 9.60 4.77
CA PRO A 162 9.48 10.49 3.61
C PRO A 162 10.60 10.14 2.63
N ARG A 163 11.74 9.67 3.15
CA ARG A 163 12.89 9.23 2.32
C ARG A 163 12.56 8.08 1.36
N HIS A 164 11.60 7.22 1.72
CA HIS A 164 11.15 6.13 0.85
C HIS A 164 10.38 6.67 -0.35
N LEU A 165 9.49 7.64 -0.14
CA LEU A 165 8.77 8.32 -1.23
C LEU A 165 9.75 9.03 -2.17
N GLN A 166 10.74 9.73 -1.62
CA GLN A 166 11.75 10.41 -2.43
C GLN A 166 12.58 9.46 -3.28
N ALA A 167 13.00 8.32 -2.71
CA ALA A 167 13.76 7.31 -3.42
C ALA A 167 12.93 6.59 -4.50
N LEU A 168 11.62 6.44 -4.28
CA LEU A 168 10.71 5.94 -5.30
C LEU A 168 10.53 6.95 -6.45
N GLY A 169 10.40 8.24 -6.14
CA GLY A 169 9.96 9.24 -7.12
C GLY A 169 8.44 9.13 -7.32
N SER A 170 8.01 8.69 -8.51
CA SER A 170 6.58 8.48 -8.80
C SER A 170 6.04 7.20 -8.14
N MET A 171 4.79 7.23 -7.69
CA MET A 171 4.06 6.08 -7.18
C MET A 171 3.52 5.19 -8.31
N VAL A 172 3.46 5.68 -9.54
CA VAL A 172 3.11 4.91 -10.74
C VAL A 172 4.33 4.13 -11.22
N GLY A 173 4.30 2.80 -11.07
CA GLY A 173 5.33 1.89 -11.56
C GLY A 173 5.08 1.33 -12.96
N VAL A 174 3.82 1.27 -13.39
CA VAL A 174 3.38 0.79 -14.71
C VAL A 174 2.63 1.90 -15.40
N THR A 175 3.35 2.68 -16.21
CA THR A 175 2.85 3.90 -16.87
C THR A 175 2.12 3.61 -18.17
N ASP A 176 2.57 2.60 -18.92
CA ASP A 176 2.00 2.22 -20.22
C ASP A 176 1.50 0.77 -20.20
N GLY A 177 0.30 0.58 -20.73
CA GLY A 177 -0.33 -0.72 -20.91
C GLY A 177 0.02 -1.41 -22.22
N ALA A 178 0.51 -0.68 -23.23
CA ALA A 178 0.77 -1.21 -24.57
C ALA A 178 1.75 -2.41 -24.60
N PRO A 179 2.80 -2.49 -23.75
CA PRO A 179 3.65 -3.69 -23.67
C PRO A 179 2.97 -4.91 -23.04
N ILE A 180 1.82 -4.73 -22.40
CA ILE A 180 1.15 -5.74 -21.58
C ILE A 180 -0.12 -6.24 -22.26
N PHE A 181 -0.96 -5.33 -22.73
CA PHE A 181 -2.30 -5.63 -23.22
C PHE A 181 -2.34 -5.70 -24.74
N SER A 182 -3.20 -6.57 -25.26
CA SER A 182 -3.32 -6.84 -26.70
C SER A 182 -4.39 -5.98 -27.39
N GLY A 183 -5.35 -5.44 -26.65
CA GLY A 183 -6.56 -4.86 -27.22
C GLY A 183 -7.63 -5.87 -27.65
N ASP A 184 -7.48 -7.17 -27.35
CA ASP A 184 -8.42 -8.24 -27.70
C ASP A 184 -9.04 -8.87 -26.44
N PRO A 185 -10.37 -8.82 -26.22
CA PRO A 185 -11.00 -9.42 -25.04
C PRO A 185 -10.87 -10.94 -24.95
N LEU A 186 -10.66 -11.66 -26.07
CA LEU A 186 -10.44 -13.12 -26.05
C LEU A 186 -9.02 -13.49 -25.64
N ALA A 187 -8.08 -12.56 -25.80
CA ALA A 187 -6.67 -12.73 -25.45
C ALA A 187 -6.11 -11.42 -24.87
N PRO A 188 -6.57 -10.94 -23.69
CA PRO A 188 -6.37 -9.56 -23.24
C PRO A 188 -4.92 -9.16 -22.94
N PHE A 189 -4.02 -10.13 -22.92
CA PHE A 189 -2.60 -9.90 -22.76
C PHE A 189 -1.86 -10.29 -24.03
N ARG A 190 -0.82 -9.54 -24.36
CA ARG A 190 0.10 -9.92 -25.42
C ARG A 190 0.77 -11.25 -25.09
N GLU A 191 1.16 -12.00 -26.11
CA GLU A 191 1.87 -13.27 -25.94
C GLU A 191 3.21 -13.05 -25.21
N ASP A 192 3.93 -12.00 -25.62
CA ASP A 192 5.22 -11.52 -25.11
C ASP A 192 5.11 -10.57 -23.90
N ALA A 193 3.92 -10.42 -23.31
CA ALA A 193 3.70 -9.51 -22.19
C ALA A 193 4.72 -9.79 -21.07
N PRO A 194 5.34 -8.75 -20.47
CA PRO A 194 6.40 -8.89 -19.47
C PRO A 194 5.85 -9.28 -18.09
N ILE A 195 4.82 -10.14 -18.05
CA ILE A 195 4.21 -10.69 -16.84
C ILE A 195 4.05 -12.20 -17.01
N SER A 196 4.40 -12.93 -15.95
CA SER A 196 4.32 -14.40 -15.95
C SER A 196 2.93 -14.92 -16.33
N ARG A 197 2.89 -16.11 -16.92
CA ARG A 197 1.63 -16.78 -17.30
C ARG A 197 0.68 -16.97 -16.10
N SER A 198 1.22 -17.37 -14.94
CA SER A 198 0.45 -17.55 -13.71
C SER A 198 -0.21 -16.23 -13.26
N HIS A 199 0.50 -15.11 -13.42
CA HIS A 199 -0.04 -13.79 -13.08
C HIS A 199 -1.14 -13.33 -14.05
N ARG A 200 -0.96 -13.56 -15.36
CA ARG A 200 -2.03 -13.30 -16.36
C ARG A 200 -3.30 -14.07 -16.02
N GLN A 201 -3.17 -15.36 -15.69
CA GLN A 201 -4.29 -16.20 -15.26
C GLN A 201 -4.95 -15.70 -13.98
N PHE A 202 -4.14 -15.26 -13.00
CA PHE A 202 -4.65 -14.66 -11.77
C PHE A 202 -5.48 -13.39 -12.08
N LEU A 203 -4.97 -12.47 -12.90
CA LEU A 203 -5.67 -11.23 -13.23
C LEU A 203 -7.00 -11.48 -13.95
N ILE A 204 -7.02 -12.41 -14.92
CA ILE A 204 -8.26 -12.85 -15.59
C ILE A 204 -9.22 -13.43 -14.54
N GLY A 205 -8.79 -14.45 -13.79
CA GLY A 205 -9.64 -15.12 -12.82
C GLY A 205 -10.16 -14.20 -11.70
N TRP A 206 -9.37 -13.21 -11.30
CA TRP A 206 -9.73 -12.23 -10.28
C TRP A 206 -10.75 -11.19 -10.77
N LEU A 207 -10.57 -10.68 -11.99
CA LEU A 207 -11.38 -9.59 -12.54
C LEU A 207 -12.64 -10.08 -13.27
N THR A 208 -12.59 -11.25 -13.90
CA THR A 208 -13.66 -11.77 -14.78
C THR A 208 -14.25 -13.10 -14.30
N GLY A 209 -13.49 -13.90 -13.54
CA GLY A 209 -13.83 -15.29 -13.24
C GLY A 209 -14.64 -15.54 -11.96
N ALA A 210 -14.83 -16.83 -11.64
CA ALA A 210 -15.48 -17.33 -10.42
C ALA A 210 -14.73 -16.98 -9.12
N GLY A 211 -13.51 -16.43 -9.21
CA GLY A 211 -12.59 -16.11 -8.11
C GLY A 211 -11.25 -16.84 -8.26
N THR A 212 -10.27 -16.47 -7.43
CA THR A 212 -8.91 -17.05 -7.42
C THR A 212 -8.74 -18.21 -6.43
N GLY A 213 -9.82 -18.61 -5.75
CA GLY A 213 -9.76 -19.54 -4.61
C GLY A 213 -9.11 -18.93 -3.35
N GLN A 214 -8.75 -17.64 -3.37
CA GLN A 214 -8.22 -16.89 -2.23
C GLN A 214 -9.21 -15.79 -1.82
N GLY A 215 -9.75 -15.86 -0.60
CA GLY A 215 -10.57 -14.81 0.00
C GLY A 215 -11.95 -14.58 -0.66
N PRO A 216 -12.70 -13.55 -0.23
CA PRO A 216 -13.94 -13.15 -0.88
C PRO A 216 -13.64 -12.65 -2.31
N GLY A 217 -14.49 -13.01 -3.27
CA GLY A 217 -14.35 -12.56 -4.65
C GLY A 217 -14.39 -11.04 -4.79
N TRP A 218 -13.71 -10.50 -5.80
CA TRP A 218 -13.78 -9.07 -6.13
C TRP A 218 -15.25 -8.66 -6.35
N HIS A 219 -15.69 -7.56 -5.72
CA HIS A 219 -17.10 -7.12 -5.70
C HIS A 219 -17.63 -6.54 -7.04
N SER A 220 -16.76 -6.39 -8.05
CA SER A 220 -17.10 -5.75 -9.34
C SER A 220 -16.55 -6.55 -10.52
N ARG A 221 -16.95 -7.81 -10.60
CA ARG A 221 -16.72 -8.70 -11.75
C ARG A 221 -17.57 -8.26 -12.93
N PHE A 222 -17.09 -8.56 -14.12
CA PHE A 222 -17.76 -8.26 -15.38
C PHE A 222 -17.29 -9.24 -16.45
N ASP A 223 -18.14 -9.48 -17.44
CA ASP A 223 -17.78 -10.26 -18.62
C ASP A 223 -16.81 -9.45 -19.47
N LEU A 224 -15.75 -10.11 -19.94
CA LEU A 224 -14.74 -9.48 -20.77
C LEU A 224 -15.24 -9.41 -22.22
N THR A 225 -15.55 -8.20 -22.66
CA THR A 225 -16.04 -7.85 -24.00
C THR A 225 -15.25 -6.65 -24.52
N ASP A 226 -15.43 -6.28 -25.78
CA ASP A 226 -14.81 -5.06 -26.33
C ASP A 226 -15.15 -3.80 -25.51
N GLU A 227 -16.37 -3.75 -24.97
CA GLU A 227 -16.88 -2.62 -24.18
C GLU A 227 -16.23 -2.55 -22.79
N THR A 228 -15.96 -3.69 -22.17
CA THR A 228 -15.41 -3.78 -20.81
C THR A 228 -13.89 -3.95 -20.78
N LEU A 229 -13.25 -4.21 -21.93
CA LEU A 229 -11.81 -4.36 -22.04
C LEU A 229 -11.03 -3.15 -21.50
N PRO A 230 -11.38 -1.88 -21.80
CA PRO A 230 -10.68 -0.74 -21.22
C PRO A 230 -10.75 -0.71 -19.68
N LEU A 231 -11.87 -1.16 -19.10
CA LEU A 231 -12.02 -1.28 -17.65
C LEU A 231 -11.14 -2.41 -17.09
N PHE A 232 -11.05 -3.54 -17.80
CA PHE A 232 -10.14 -4.64 -17.45
C PHE A 232 -8.69 -4.17 -17.44
N GLU A 233 -8.22 -3.58 -18.52
CA GLU A 233 -6.84 -3.11 -18.65
C GLU A 233 -6.50 -2.08 -17.57
N SER A 234 -7.41 -1.14 -17.30
CA SER A 234 -7.27 -0.14 -16.26
C SER A 234 -7.16 -0.76 -14.86
N LYS A 235 -8.04 -1.70 -14.50
CA LYS A 235 -8.00 -2.41 -13.20
C LYS A 235 -6.78 -3.32 -13.08
N ALA A 236 -6.44 -4.05 -14.14
CA ALA A 236 -5.25 -4.88 -14.18
C ALA A 236 -4.00 -4.03 -13.94
N ARG A 237 -3.86 -2.88 -14.63
CA ARG A 237 -2.76 -1.95 -14.41
C ARG A 237 -2.71 -1.39 -12.99
N ALA A 238 -3.85 -1.14 -12.34
CA ALA A 238 -3.87 -0.73 -10.93
C ALA A 238 -3.31 -1.83 -10.01
N ILE A 239 -3.69 -3.10 -10.21
CA ILE A 239 -3.13 -4.25 -9.48
C ILE A 239 -1.62 -4.41 -9.74
N LEU A 240 -1.19 -4.22 -10.98
CA LEU A 240 0.24 -4.24 -11.32
C LEU A 240 1.00 -3.10 -10.65
N ASN A 241 0.43 -1.90 -10.56
CA ASN A 241 1.03 -0.78 -9.83
C ASN A 241 1.17 -1.08 -8.32
N GLU A 242 0.17 -1.71 -7.69
CA GLU A 242 0.24 -2.13 -6.29
C GLU A 242 1.44 -3.07 -6.02
N GLN A 243 1.61 -4.07 -6.89
CA GLN A 243 2.75 -4.98 -6.77
C GLN A 243 4.08 -4.28 -7.07
N MET A 244 4.10 -3.40 -8.07
CA MET A 244 5.32 -2.70 -8.45
C MET A 244 5.76 -1.70 -7.40
N LEU A 245 4.84 -1.10 -6.66
CA LEU A 245 5.16 -0.30 -5.48
C LEU A 245 5.99 -1.12 -4.48
N THR A 246 5.55 -2.34 -4.15
CA THR A 246 6.31 -3.20 -3.23
C THR A 246 7.67 -3.60 -3.80
N ASN A 247 7.72 -4.02 -5.06
CA ASN A 247 8.97 -4.42 -5.70
C ASN A 247 9.99 -3.27 -5.75
N ARG A 248 9.54 -2.04 -6.02
CA ARG A 248 10.40 -0.85 -6.04
C ARG A 248 10.86 -0.47 -4.64
N LEU A 249 10.00 -0.59 -3.62
CA LEU A 249 10.38 -0.39 -2.22
C LEU A 249 11.50 -1.36 -1.79
N LEU A 250 11.39 -2.63 -2.17
CA LEU A 250 12.43 -3.64 -1.92
C LEU A 250 13.72 -3.30 -2.69
N ALA A 251 13.62 -2.86 -3.94
CA ALA A 251 14.75 -2.50 -4.78
C ALA A 251 15.57 -1.32 -4.23
N ILE A 252 14.92 -0.36 -3.54
CA ILE A 252 15.61 0.74 -2.84
C ILE A 252 16.12 0.35 -1.44
N GLY A 253 16.12 -0.96 -1.11
CA GLY A 253 16.65 -1.50 0.14
C GLY A 253 15.71 -1.36 1.34
N SER A 254 14.41 -1.11 1.14
CA SER A 254 13.43 -1.12 2.24
C SER A 254 13.03 -2.53 2.62
N THR A 255 12.64 -2.74 3.88
CA THR A 255 12.03 -3.99 4.33
C THR A 255 10.51 -3.82 4.46
N ILE A 256 9.72 -4.75 3.94
CA ILE A 256 8.27 -4.76 4.17
C ILE A 256 7.92 -5.45 5.49
N VAL A 257 6.99 -4.86 6.23
CA VAL A 257 6.59 -5.33 7.57
C VAL A 257 5.07 -5.46 7.64
N ASP A 258 4.60 -6.64 8.05
CA ASP A 258 3.20 -6.91 8.31
C ASP A 258 2.77 -6.25 9.62
N VAL A 259 1.64 -5.55 9.55
CA VAL A 259 1.00 -4.88 10.69
C VAL A 259 0.84 -5.76 11.92
N THR A 260 0.44 -7.02 11.74
CA THR A 260 0.18 -7.95 12.86
C THR A 260 1.48 -8.33 13.55
N TRP A 261 2.54 -8.51 12.76
CA TRP A 261 3.85 -8.86 13.29
C TRP A 261 4.44 -7.68 14.07
N LEU A 262 4.42 -6.47 13.51
CA LEU A 262 5.01 -5.30 14.17
C LEU A 262 4.26 -4.95 15.46
N ALA A 263 2.92 -4.97 15.44
CA ALA A 263 2.11 -4.71 16.63
C ALA A 263 2.39 -5.69 17.77
N ARG A 264 2.60 -6.97 17.45
CA ARG A 264 2.98 -7.97 18.45
C ARG A 264 4.37 -7.74 19.01
N LYS A 265 5.30 -7.28 18.17
CA LYS A 265 6.68 -7.00 18.58
C LYS A 265 6.77 -5.73 19.43
N ALA A 266 6.07 -4.67 19.04
CA ALA A 266 5.98 -3.42 19.78
C ALA A 266 5.46 -3.64 21.21
N LYS A 267 4.50 -4.55 21.39
CA LYS A 267 3.98 -4.90 22.72
C LYS A 267 4.91 -5.77 23.57
N ALA A 268 5.91 -6.41 22.96
CA ALA A 268 6.74 -7.41 23.61
C ALA A 268 8.17 -6.94 23.87
N ALA A 269 8.61 -5.85 23.26
CA ALA A 269 9.98 -5.38 23.32
C ALA A 269 10.05 -3.85 23.34
N ASP A 270 10.93 -3.31 24.18
CA ASP A 270 11.19 -1.86 24.28
C ASP A 270 11.86 -1.28 23.03
N SER A 271 12.49 -2.13 22.22
CA SER A 271 13.16 -1.75 20.98
C SER A 271 13.04 -2.85 19.93
N ILE A 272 13.00 -2.44 18.66
CA ILE A 272 12.95 -3.32 17.50
C ILE A 272 14.02 -2.82 16.53
N TYR A 273 14.87 -3.72 16.06
CA TYR A 273 15.92 -3.43 15.11
C TYR A 273 15.56 -3.97 13.73
N LEU A 274 16.15 -3.40 12.68
CA LEU A 274 15.93 -3.86 11.30
C LEU A 274 16.26 -5.35 11.13
N GLY A 275 17.31 -5.84 11.80
CA GLY A 275 17.71 -7.24 11.77
C GLY A 275 16.73 -8.21 12.45
N ASP A 276 15.77 -7.70 13.23
CA ASP A 276 14.75 -8.52 13.89
C ASP A 276 13.59 -8.86 12.95
N ILE A 277 13.43 -8.13 11.85
CA ILE A 277 12.33 -8.31 10.91
C ILE A 277 12.62 -9.55 10.04
N PRO A 278 11.84 -10.62 10.18
CA PRO A 278 12.07 -11.84 9.42
C PRO A 278 11.46 -11.73 8.01
N ASP A 279 11.75 -12.71 7.15
CA ASP A 279 11.06 -12.87 5.87
C ASP A 279 9.53 -12.83 6.04
N TRP A 280 8.83 -12.27 5.06
CA TRP A 280 7.38 -12.09 5.11
C TRP A 280 6.64 -13.39 5.48
N ARG A 281 7.10 -14.56 5.02
CA ARG A 281 6.47 -15.85 5.37
C ARG A 281 6.45 -16.10 6.87
N ALA A 282 7.54 -15.76 7.56
CA ALA A 282 7.62 -15.88 9.01
C ALA A 282 6.75 -14.82 9.71
N GLN A 283 6.63 -13.63 9.15
CA GLN A 283 5.73 -12.59 9.65
C GLN A 283 4.25 -13.02 9.57
N LEU A 284 3.84 -13.67 8.47
CA LEU A 284 2.43 -14.06 8.27
C LEU A 284 2.04 -15.39 8.93
N ARG A 285 3.02 -16.24 9.29
CA ARG A 285 2.76 -17.56 9.90
C ARG A 285 1.77 -17.52 11.07
N PRO A 286 1.78 -16.53 11.97
CA PRO A 286 0.83 -16.50 13.09
C PRO A 286 -0.60 -16.12 12.70
N ARG A 287 -0.82 -15.46 11.54
CA ARG A 287 -2.15 -15.06 11.06
C ARG A 287 -2.74 -16.02 10.03
N VAL A 288 -1.90 -16.77 9.30
CA VAL A 288 -2.40 -17.78 8.37
C VAL A 288 -2.65 -19.10 9.10
N GLY A 289 -3.89 -19.62 9.03
CA GLY A 289 -4.24 -20.89 9.66
C GLY A 289 -3.38 -22.06 9.15
N ARG A 290 -3.36 -23.18 9.88
CA ARG A 290 -2.55 -24.38 9.56
C ARG A 290 -2.68 -24.86 8.10
N LYS A 291 -3.86 -24.65 7.48
CA LYS A 291 -4.14 -24.97 6.07
C LYS A 291 -3.29 -24.15 5.08
N PHE A 292 -3.08 -22.87 5.36
CA PHE A 292 -2.32 -21.95 4.51
C PHE A 292 -0.83 -21.89 4.87
N ALA A 293 -0.45 -22.33 6.08
CA ALA A 293 0.96 -22.44 6.48
C ALA A 293 1.79 -23.34 5.53
N ARG A 294 1.15 -24.29 4.82
CA ARG A 294 1.80 -25.13 3.81
C ARG A 294 2.19 -24.34 2.54
N LEU A 295 1.43 -23.30 2.19
CA LEU A 295 1.67 -22.43 1.02
C LEU A 295 2.83 -21.45 1.26
N LEU A 296 3.15 -21.17 2.53
CA LEU A 296 4.27 -20.30 2.87
C LEU A 296 5.63 -20.96 2.63
N GLY A 297 5.73 -22.25 2.34
CA GLY A 297 7.02 -22.93 2.14
C GLY A 297 7.95 -22.88 3.36
N LYS A 298 9.17 -23.44 3.23
CA LYS A 298 10.26 -23.17 4.19
C LYS A 298 10.99 -21.90 3.73
N PRO A 299 11.40 -20.99 4.63
CA PRO A 299 12.24 -19.87 4.24
C PRO A 299 13.46 -20.41 3.50
N GLY A 300 13.65 -20.01 2.25
CA GLY A 300 14.89 -20.27 1.53
C GLY A 300 16.02 -19.66 2.35
N ARG A 301 17.14 -20.37 2.51
CA ARG A 301 18.35 -19.78 3.07
C ARG A 301 18.81 -18.70 2.09
N GLY A 302 18.33 -17.47 2.28
CA GLY A 302 18.78 -16.32 1.51
C GLY A 302 20.28 -16.17 1.74
N ARG A 303 21.07 -16.33 0.68
CA ARG A 303 22.41 -15.74 0.63
C ARG A 303 22.19 -14.23 0.72
N GLN A 304 22.80 -13.60 1.71
CA GLN A 304 22.99 -12.15 1.67
C GLN A 304 23.78 -11.81 0.38
N PRO A 305 23.47 -10.68 -0.28
CA PRO A 305 24.36 -10.13 -1.30
C PRO A 305 25.75 -9.83 -0.71
#